data_AF-A0A929WA07-F1
#
_entry.id   AF-A0A929WA07-F1
#
_cell.length_a   1.000
_cell.length_b   1.000
_cell.length_c   1.000
_cell.angle_alpha   90.00
_cell.angle_beta   90.00
_cell.angle_gamma   90.00
#
_symmetry.space_group_name_H-M   'P 1'
#
loop_
_entity.id
_entity.type
_entity.pdbx_description
1 polymer ?
#
loop_
_entity_poly.entity_id
_entity_poly.type
_entity_poly.pdbx_seq_one_letter_code
_entity_poly.pdbx_strand_id
1 'polypeptide(L)'
;YKHWLNAVLYAVYREEAITRSDLRKRLYGLARCFMLDVYLAGEGKVYGFEEIVFRDRYEPKNRIDEINWELIDCGCNVHNFIFNFYDFITWETDPKGYSEFDFTYRTSVEHFYPRKPMEGYPQLEKEVLDCFGNLCLISRGMNSKFSNNMPQAKLNNFGRIKEVRNGLSLKLLEMMDVVEHEGNWGAREIRAFEARAKRRIKDALSER
;
A
#
# COMPACT_ATOMS: atom_id res chain seq x y z
N TYR A 1 -12.91 5.40 11.36
CA TYR A 1 -12.16 6.61 10.94
C TYR A 1 -11.62 7.47 12.11
N LYS A 2 -12.09 7.30 13.36
CA LYS A 2 -11.67 8.11 14.54
C LYS A 2 -10.50 7.55 15.37
N HIS A 3 -10.07 6.30 15.09
CA HIS A 3 -9.14 5.57 15.96
C HIS A 3 -7.70 6.11 15.94
N TRP A 4 -7.18 6.53 14.79
CA TRP A 4 -5.82 7.07 14.70
C TRP A 4 -5.68 8.43 15.41
N LEU A 5 -6.68 9.30 15.31
CA LEU A 5 -6.67 10.59 16.00
C LEU A 5 -6.76 10.38 17.52
N ASN A 6 -7.59 9.44 17.96
CA ASN A 6 -7.65 9.06 19.38
C ASN A 6 -6.30 8.52 19.87
N ALA A 7 -5.59 7.72 19.07
CA ALA A 7 -4.26 7.24 19.42
C ALA A 7 -3.23 8.37 19.54
N VAL A 8 -3.28 9.36 18.64
CA VAL A 8 -2.45 10.58 18.70
C VAL A 8 -2.78 11.37 19.96
N LEU A 9 -4.06 11.68 20.19
CA LEU A 9 -4.50 12.46 21.34
C LEU A 9 -4.16 11.76 22.66
N TYR A 10 -4.32 10.44 22.72
CA TYR A 10 -3.96 9.64 23.88
C TYR A 10 -2.45 9.67 24.15
N ALA A 11 -1.62 9.58 23.10
CA ALA A 11 -0.17 9.70 23.23
C ALA A 11 0.28 11.08 23.70
N VAL A 12 -0.34 12.16 23.19
CA VAL A 12 -0.04 13.54 23.62
C VAL A 12 -0.54 13.81 25.03
N TYR A 13 -1.71 13.28 25.41
CA TYR A 13 -2.31 13.50 26.73
C TYR A 13 -1.52 12.87 27.88
N ARG A 14 -0.85 11.73 27.63
CA ARG A 14 -0.13 10.98 28.68
C ARG A 14 1.29 11.47 28.97
N GLU A 15 1.86 12.30 28.10
CA GLU A 15 3.26 12.71 28.19
C GLU A 15 3.35 14.20 28.52
N GLU A 16 4.18 14.58 29.49
CA GLU A 16 4.41 16.00 29.82
C GLU A 16 5.12 16.75 28.68
N ALA A 17 5.92 16.04 27.88
CA ALA A 17 6.55 16.55 26.67
C ALA A 17 6.73 15.43 25.63
N ILE A 18 6.35 15.69 24.38
CA ILE A 18 6.51 14.75 23.26
C ILE A 18 7.33 15.39 22.15
N THR A 19 8.43 14.76 21.74
CA THR A 19 9.21 15.24 20.60
C THR A 19 8.61 14.74 19.27
N ARG A 20 9.01 15.37 18.16
CA ARG A 20 8.67 14.89 16.81
C ARG A 20 9.12 13.44 16.58
N SER A 21 10.29 13.07 17.12
CA SER A 21 10.85 11.72 16.99
C SER A 21 10.00 10.69 17.74
N ASP A 22 9.58 11.02 18.97
CA ASP A 22 8.76 10.15 19.79
C ASP A 22 7.39 9.91 19.16
N LEU A 23 6.77 10.98 18.66
CA LEU A 23 5.48 10.88 17.97
C LEU A 23 5.59 10.02 16.71
N ARG A 24 6.65 10.21 15.90
CA ARG A 24 6.90 9.36 14.71
C ARG A 24 7.03 7.89 15.10
N LYS A 25 7.86 7.57 16.10
CA LYS A 25 8.07 6.19 16.56
C LYS A 25 6.76 5.55 17.04
N ARG A 26 5.94 6.29 17.78
CA ARG A 26 4.63 5.82 18.26
C ARG A 26 3.66 5.56 17.12
N LEU A 27 3.55 6.49 16.17
CA LEU A 27 2.65 6.32 15.02
C LEU A 27 3.09 5.15 14.13
N TYR A 28 4.40 4.95 13.98
CA TYR A 28 4.92 3.78 13.29
C TYR A 28 4.58 2.48 14.03
N GLY A 29 4.75 2.43 15.36
CA GLY A 29 4.33 1.28 16.17
C GLY A 29 2.84 0.99 16.06
N LEU A 30 1.99 2.03 16.06
CA LEU A 30 0.55 1.90 15.84
C LEU A 30 0.25 1.34 14.44
N ALA A 31 0.94 1.83 13.41
CA ALA A 31 0.78 1.32 12.05
C ALA A 31 1.19 -0.15 11.95
N ARG A 32 2.29 -0.56 12.61
CA ARG A 32 2.71 -1.97 12.72
C ARG A 32 1.65 -2.83 13.39
N CYS A 33 1.02 -2.36 14.47
CA CYS A 33 -0.09 -3.06 15.09
C CYS A 33 -1.27 -3.22 14.11
N PHE A 34 -1.66 -2.17 13.39
CA PHE A 34 -2.74 -2.31 12.40
C PHE A 34 -2.39 -3.28 11.26
N MET A 35 -1.14 -3.26 10.77
CA MET A 35 -0.70 -4.22 9.77
C MET A 35 -0.79 -5.65 10.30
N LEU A 36 -0.18 -5.97 11.44
CA LEU A 36 -0.02 -7.35 11.93
C LEU A 36 -1.24 -7.89 12.67
N ASP A 37 -1.98 -7.04 13.37
CA ASP A 37 -3.09 -7.45 14.24
C ASP A 37 -4.46 -7.24 13.59
N VAL A 38 -4.53 -6.58 12.43
CA VAL A 38 -5.80 -6.33 11.71
C VAL A 38 -5.70 -6.77 10.25
N TYR A 39 -4.85 -6.11 9.46
CA TYR A 39 -4.92 -6.21 8.01
C TYR A 39 -4.21 -7.43 7.41
N LEU A 40 -3.24 -7.99 8.14
CA LEU A 40 -2.51 -9.21 7.78
C LEU A 40 -2.75 -10.36 8.76
N ALA A 41 -3.66 -10.17 9.72
CA ALA A 41 -4.00 -11.16 10.73
C ALA A 41 -4.96 -12.21 10.15
N GLY A 42 -4.56 -13.48 10.22
CA GLY A 42 -5.45 -14.59 9.89
C GLY A 42 -6.67 -14.69 10.81
N GLU A 43 -7.63 -15.55 10.44
CA GLU A 43 -8.82 -15.81 11.24
C GLU A 43 -8.46 -16.22 12.67
N GLY A 44 -9.19 -15.69 13.66
CA GLY A 44 -8.93 -15.92 15.09
C GLY A 44 -7.75 -15.13 15.68
N LYS A 45 -7.02 -14.37 14.87
CA LYS A 45 -5.88 -13.52 15.30
C LYS A 45 -6.14 -12.02 15.13
N VAL A 46 -7.33 -11.62 14.73
CA VAL A 46 -7.69 -10.23 14.50
C VAL A 46 -8.01 -9.54 15.82
N TYR A 47 -7.39 -8.39 16.08
CA TYR A 47 -7.65 -7.55 17.23
C TYR A 47 -8.44 -6.30 16.85
N GLY A 48 -9.30 -5.82 17.75
CA GLY A 48 -10.10 -4.63 17.52
C GLY A 48 -9.28 -3.34 17.53
N PHE A 49 -9.70 -2.34 16.73
CA PHE A 49 -9.02 -1.03 16.68
C PHE A 49 -8.93 -0.35 18.06
N GLU A 50 -9.99 -0.44 18.88
CA GLU A 50 -10.00 0.16 20.22
C GLU A 50 -8.95 -0.50 21.14
N GLU A 51 -8.84 -1.82 21.10
CA GLU A 51 -7.83 -2.55 21.87
C GLU A 51 -6.41 -2.13 21.47
N ILE A 52 -6.16 -1.91 20.18
CA ILE A 52 -4.85 -1.48 19.68
C ILE A 52 -4.55 -0.03 20.07
N VAL A 53 -5.53 0.87 19.95
CA VAL A 53 -5.36 2.31 20.23
C VAL A 53 -4.98 2.56 21.69
N PHE A 54 -5.53 1.77 22.62
CA PHE A 54 -5.24 1.92 24.05
C PHE A 54 -4.11 1.01 24.54
N ARG A 55 -3.40 0.32 23.63
CA ARG A 55 -2.30 -0.57 23.99
C ARG A 55 -1.08 0.24 24.42
N ASP A 56 -0.48 -0.14 25.54
CA ASP A 56 0.79 0.44 25.96
C ASP A 56 1.89 0.11 24.92
N ARG A 57 2.64 1.14 24.53
CA ARG A 57 3.83 1.07 23.65
C ARG A 57 3.63 0.54 22.22
N TYR A 58 2.40 0.25 21.80
CA TYR A 58 2.06 -0.23 20.44
C TYR A 58 2.93 -1.41 19.97
N GLU A 59 3.03 -2.44 20.80
CA GLU A 59 3.67 -3.70 20.45
C GLU A 59 2.64 -4.65 19.79
N PRO A 60 2.85 -5.12 18.55
CA PRO A 60 1.96 -6.08 17.89
C PRO A 60 1.83 -7.38 18.69
N LYS A 61 0.64 -7.98 18.72
CA LYS A 61 0.42 -9.28 19.37
C LYS A 61 0.73 -10.45 18.44
N ASN A 62 0.43 -10.30 17.16
CA ASN A 62 0.78 -11.29 16.14
C ASN A 62 2.23 -11.13 15.69
N ARG A 63 2.83 -12.25 15.31
CA ARG A 63 4.23 -12.28 14.84
C ARG A 63 4.29 -12.16 13.33
N ILE A 64 5.41 -11.64 12.83
CA ILE A 64 5.64 -11.39 11.40
C ILE A 64 5.65 -12.69 10.58
N ASP A 65 6.09 -13.81 11.18
CA ASP A 65 6.03 -15.15 10.58
C ASP A 65 4.60 -15.68 10.39
N GLU A 66 3.60 -15.03 10.99
CA GLU A 66 2.19 -15.45 10.96
C GLU A 66 1.33 -14.59 10.02
N ILE A 67 1.95 -13.70 9.25
CA ILE A 67 1.28 -12.88 8.24
C ILE A 67 0.51 -13.77 7.27
N ASN A 68 -0.79 -13.49 7.11
CA ASN A 68 -1.59 -14.07 6.03
C ASN A 68 -1.52 -13.16 4.78
N TRP A 69 -0.71 -13.56 3.81
CA TRP A 69 -0.54 -12.81 2.55
C TRP A 69 -1.76 -12.87 1.63
N GLU A 70 -2.65 -13.85 1.77
CA GLU A 70 -3.86 -13.95 0.94
C GLU A 70 -4.79 -12.74 1.14
N LEU A 71 -4.70 -12.08 2.31
CA LEU A 71 -5.46 -10.87 2.63
C LEU A 71 -5.10 -9.66 1.76
N ILE A 72 -3.95 -9.69 1.09
CA ILE A 72 -3.54 -8.64 0.15
C ILE A 72 -3.60 -9.07 -1.32
N ASP A 73 -4.00 -10.32 -1.57
CA ASP A 73 -4.16 -10.91 -2.91
C ASP A 73 -5.65 -11.15 -3.24
N CYS A 74 -6.50 -10.22 -2.82
CA CYS A 74 -7.95 -10.31 -2.94
C CYS A 74 -8.57 -9.23 -3.85
N GLY A 75 -7.78 -8.69 -4.79
CA GLY A 75 -8.25 -7.73 -5.78
C GLY A 75 -8.72 -6.41 -5.15
N CYS A 76 -9.89 -5.92 -5.57
CA CYS A 76 -10.42 -4.65 -5.05
C CYS A 76 -10.80 -4.66 -3.56
N ASN A 77 -10.74 -5.81 -2.88
CA ASN A 77 -11.07 -5.94 -1.46
C ASN A 77 -9.87 -5.63 -0.53
N VAL A 78 -8.66 -5.45 -1.08
CA VAL A 78 -7.48 -5.11 -0.28
C VAL A 78 -7.69 -3.77 0.41
N HIS A 79 -7.43 -3.72 1.72
CA HIS A 79 -7.63 -2.50 2.49
C HIS A 79 -6.65 -1.38 2.07
N ASN A 80 -7.17 -0.18 1.84
CA ASN A 80 -6.40 1.02 1.45
C ASN A 80 -5.22 1.32 2.39
N PHE A 81 -5.33 0.95 3.67
CA PHE A 81 -4.26 1.12 4.65
C PHE A 81 -2.96 0.42 4.22
N ILE A 82 -3.05 -0.77 3.62
CA ILE A 82 -1.89 -1.54 3.17
C ILE A 82 -1.15 -0.80 2.06
N PHE A 83 -1.87 -0.19 1.11
CA PHE A 83 -1.26 0.62 0.05
C PHE A 83 -0.63 1.90 0.60
N ASN A 84 -1.31 2.60 1.53
CA ASN A 84 -0.74 3.79 2.16
C ASN A 84 0.50 3.45 2.99
N PHE A 85 0.51 2.30 3.67
CA PHE A 85 1.69 1.80 4.38
C PHE A 85 2.82 1.50 3.40
N TYR A 86 2.53 0.85 2.26
CA TYR A 86 3.51 0.61 1.21
C TYR A 86 4.10 1.91 0.65
N ASP A 87 3.26 2.90 0.34
CA ASP A 87 3.72 4.22 -0.11
C ASP A 87 4.55 4.91 0.97
N PHE A 88 4.19 4.81 2.25
CA PHE A 88 4.96 5.34 3.36
C PHE A 88 6.36 4.74 3.46
N ILE A 89 6.48 3.41 3.51
CA ILE A 89 7.78 2.75 3.64
C ILE A 89 8.64 2.93 2.39
N THR A 90 8.02 3.16 1.22
CA THR A 90 8.73 3.49 -0.02
C THR A 90 9.24 4.93 0.01
N TRP A 91 8.39 5.88 0.42
CA TRP A 91 8.79 7.28 0.60
C TRP A 91 9.95 7.43 1.59
N GLU A 92 9.91 6.66 2.67
CA GLU A 92 10.91 6.70 3.74
C GLU A 92 12.32 6.33 3.27
N THR A 93 12.47 5.53 2.21
CA THR A 93 13.80 5.18 1.67
C THR A 93 14.51 6.34 0.96
N ASP A 94 13.74 7.25 0.35
CA ASP A 94 14.30 8.45 -0.30
C ASP A 94 13.31 9.64 -0.31
N PRO A 95 13.11 10.32 0.85
CA PRO A 95 12.19 11.45 0.93
C PRO A 95 12.56 12.61 0.00
N LYS A 96 13.83 12.73 -0.40
CA LYS A 96 14.30 13.80 -1.30
C LYS A 96 14.00 13.46 -2.76
N GLY A 97 14.17 12.21 -3.17
CA GLY A 97 13.77 11.72 -4.49
C GLY A 97 12.26 11.77 -4.71
N TYR A 98 11.49 11.65 -3.64
CA TYR A 98 10.02 11.76 -3.65
C TYR A 98 9.51 13.13 -3.18
N SER A 99 10.25 14.22 -3.40
CA SER A 99 9.88 15.56 -2.91
C SER A 99 8.56 16.10 -3.47
N GLU A 100 8.15 15.60 -4.63
CA GLU A 100 6.92 16.00 -5.33
C GLU A 100 5.71 15.08 -4.99
N PHE A 101 5.94 14.02 -4.20
CA PHE A 101 4.88 13.08 -3.82
C PHE A 101 4.16 13.57 -2.57
N ASP A 102 2.82 13.58 -2.65
CA ASP A 102 1.94 13.84 -1.52
C ASP A 102 1.04 12.65 -1.20
N PHE A 103 0.85 12.43 0.11
CA PHE A 103 -0.19 11.55 0.63
C PHE A 103 -1.54 12.23 0.45
N THR A 104 -2.25 11.84 -0.60
CA THR A 104 -3.60 12.34 -0.91
C THR A 104 -4.65 11.26 -0.65
N TYR A 105 -5.90 11.68 -0.58
CA TYR A 105 -7.02 10.78 -0.34
C TYR A 105 -7.33 9.92 -1.59
N ARG A 106 -6.65 8.77 -1.68
CA ARG A 106 -6.87 7.74 -2.70
C ARG A 106 -7.73 6.63 -2.09
N THR A 107 -8.76 6.19 -2.79
CA THR A 107 -9.75 5.25 -2.22
C THR A 107 -10.16 4.13 -3.15
N SER A 108 -9.69 4.15 -4.40
CA SER A 108 -10.04 3.14 -5.39
C SER A 108 -8.85 2.23 -5.59
N VAL A 109 -9.04 0.93 -5.32
CA VAL A 109 -8.08 -0.09 -5.73
C VAL A 109 -8.29 -0.36 -7.21
N GLU A 110 -7.21 -0.27 -7.99
CA GLU A 110 -7.20 -0.45 -9.43
C GLU A 110 -6.20 -1.52 -9.84
N HIS A 111 -6.60 -2.32 -10.82
CA HIS A 111 -5.75 -3.31 -11.47
C HIS A 111 -4.91 -2.63 -12.55
N PHE A 112 -3.59 -2.73 -12.49
CA PHE A 112 -2.74 -2.12 -13.52
C PHE A 112 -2.87 -2.88 -14.84
N TYR A 113 -2.73 -4.21 -14.82
CA TYR A 113 -3.24 -5.07 -15.88
C TYR A 113 -4.75 -5.26 -15.70
N PRO A 114 -5.58 -4.89 -16.69
CA PRO A 114 -7.03 -4.88 -16.53
C PRO A 114 -7.61 -6.30 -16.39
N ARG A 115 -8.67 -6.44 -15.57
CA ARG A 115 -9.44 -7.70 -15.44
C ARG A 115 -10.11 -8.13 -16.74
N LYS A 116 -10.48 -7.15 -17.57
CA LYS A 116 -11.07 -7.33 -18.91
C LYS A 116 -10.16 -6.63 -19.92
N PRO A 117 -9.10 -7.31 -20.40
CA PRO A 117 -8.20 -6.74 -21.38
C PRO A 117 -8.93 -6.48 -22.70
N MET A 118 -8.39 -5.56 -23.49
CA MET A 118 -8.91 -5.27 -24.83
C MET A 118 -8.71 -6.47 -25.76
N GLU A 119 -9.49 -6.53 -26.83
CA GLU A 119 -9.36 -7.58 -27.85
C GLU A 119 -7.91 -7.68 -28.37
N GLY A 120 -7.40 -8.90 -28.49
CA GLY A 120 -6.01 -9.18 -28.90
C GLY A 120 -5.01 -9.29 -27.75
N TYR A 121 -5.38 -8.98 -26.50
CA TYR A 121 -4.54 -9.18 -25.32
C TYR A 121 -4.94 -10.43 -24.52
N PRO A 122 -3.98 -11.15 -23.92
CA PRO A 122 -4.27 -12.38 -23.18
C PRO A 122 -5.03 -12.09 -21.88
N GLN A 123 -5.96 -12.97 -21.51
CA GLN A 123 -6.51 -12.99 -20.16
C GLN A 123 -5.48 -13.62 -19.22
N LEU A 124 -5.18 -12.94 -18.11
CA LEU A 124 -4.34 -13.51 -17.06
C LEU A 124 -5.18 -14.32 -16.07
N GLU A 125 -4.57 -15.31 -15.44
CA GLU A 125 -5.18 -16.08 -14.35
C GLU A 125 -5.62 -15.16 -13.21
N LYS A 126 -6.74 -15.51 -12.56
CA LYS A 126 -7.35 -14.66 -11.54
C LYS A 126 -6.40 -14.40 -10.37
N GLU A 127 -5.62 -15.40 -9.98
CA GLU A 127 -4.65 -15.34 -8.89
C GLU A 127 -3.51 -14.36 -9.21
N VAL A 128 -3.17 -14.19 -10.49
CA VAL A 128 -2.19 -13.19 -10.94
C VAL A 128 -2.85 -11.81 -11.01
N LEU A 129 -4.08 -11.72 -11.52
CA LEU A 129 -4.81 -10.46 -11.62
C LEU A 129 -5.06 -9.82 -10.26
N ASP A 130 -5.53 -10.60 -9.29
CA ASP A 130 -5.96 -10.12 -7.98
C ASP A 130 -4.84 -10.05 -6.94
N CYS A 131 -3.60 -10.44 -7.29
CA CYS A 131 -2.47 -10.33 -6.37
C CYS A 131 -1.99 -8.89 -6.19
N PHE A 132 -1.39 -8.60 -5.03
CA PHE A 132 -0.91 -7.28 -4.67
C PHE A 132 0.08 -6.69 -5.69
N GLY A 133 0.82 -7.54 -6.41
CA GLY A 133 1.71 -7.13 -7.49
C GLY A 133 1.01 -6.27 -8.54
N ASN A 134 -0.22 -6.65 -8.94
CA ASN A 134 -0.99 -5.99 -9.99
C ASN A 134 -1.92 -4.87 -9.49
N LEU A 135 -2.01 -4.67 -8.18
CA LEU A 135 -2.95 -3.71 -7.58
C LEU A 135 -2.24 -2.41 -7.21
N CYS A 136 -2.96 -1.29 -7.35
CA CYS A 136 -2.51 0.02 -6.90
C CYS A 136 -3.67 0.85 -6.36
N LEU A 137 -3.36 1.86 -5.55
CA LEU A 137 -4.36 2.77 -5.02
C LEU A 137 -4.36 4.06 -5.85
N ILE A 138 -5.55 4.46 -6.31
CA ILE A 138 -5.76 5.67 -7.11
C ILE A 138 -6.93 6.52 -6.59
N SER A 139 -6.99 7.76 -7.05
CA SER A 139 -8.14 8.63 -6.77
C SER A 139 -9.37 8.16 -7.57
N ARG A 140 -10.57 8.44 -7.06
CA ARG A 140 -11.83 8.10 -7.76
C ARG A 140 -11.91 8.73 -9.15
N GLY A 141 -11.46 9.99 -9.28
CA GLY A 141 -11.46 10.72 -10.54
C GLY A 141 -10.45 10.18 -11.56
N MET A 142 -9.39 9.52 -11.11
CA MET A 142 -8.48 8.79 -12.01
C MET A 142 -9.04 7.44 -12.43
N ASN A 143 -9.75 6.74 -11.53
CA ASN A 143 -10.27 5.41 -11.84
C ASN A 143 -11.20 5.41 -13.06
N SER A 144 -12.04 6.44 -13.18
CA SER A 144 -12.90 6.60 -14.36
C SER A 144 -12.13 6.79 -15.67
N LYS A 145 -10.90 7.32 -15.61
CA LYS A 145 -10.03 7.56 -16.78
C LYS A 145 -9.10 6.38 -17.08
N PHE A 146 -8.71 5.63 -16.05
CA PHE A 146 -7.80 4.49 -16.16
C PHE A 146 -8.37 3.39 -17.06
N SER A 147 -9.67 3.10 -16.93
CA SER A 147 -10.44 2.15 -17.76
C SER A 147 -9.78 0.78 -17.93
N ASN A 148 -10.18 0.01 -18.95
CA ASN A 148 -9.53 -1.25 -19.34
C ASN A 148 -8.23 -1.02 -20.15
N ASN A 149 -7.57 0.13 -20.01
CA ASN A 149 -6.32 0.39 -20.69
C ASN A 149 -5.24 -0.60 -20.24
N MET A 150 -4.41 -1.02 -21.20
CA MET A 150 -3.24 -1.85 -20.89
C MET A 150 -2.16 -1.05 -20.14
N PRO A 151 -1.28 -1.71 -19.39
CA PRO A 151 -0.20 -1.06 -18.62
C PRO A 151 0.61 -0.01 -19.42
N GLN A 152 0.97 -0.31 -20.66
CA GLN A 152 1.69 0.64 -21.53
C GLN A 152 0.87 1.89 -21.84
N ALA A 153 -0.43 1.74 -22.10
CA ALA A 153 -1.33 2.85 -22.33
C ALA A 153 -1.53 3.68 -21.05
N LYS A 154 -1.63 3.03 -19.89
CA LYS A 154 -1.69 3.70 -18.57
C LYS A 154 -0.44 4.52 -18.30
N LEU A 155 0.75 3.98 -18.57
CA LEU A 155 2.02 4.71 -18.51
C LEU A 155 2.00 5.93 -19.46
N ASN A 156 1.64 5.75 -20.74
CA ASN A 156 1.65 6.83 -21.72
C ASN A 156 0.68 7.96 -21.36
N ASN A 157 -0.51 7.63 -20.85
CA ASN A 157 -1.57 8.60 -20.57
C ASN A 157 -1.39 9.33 -19.23
N PHE A 158 -0.78 8.69 -18.23
CA PHE A 158 -0.75 9.22 -16.86
C PHE A 158 0.66 9.27 -16.25
N GLY A 159 1.55 8.37 -16.64
CA GLY A 159 2.88 8.24 -16.08
C GLY A 159 3.95 9.11 -16.73
N ARG A 160 3.68 9.76 -17.86
CA ARG A 160 4.65 10.63 -18.57
C ARG A 160 4.40 12.13 -18.38
N ILE A 161 3.23 12.50 -17.88
CA ILE A 161 2.85 13.89 -17.64
C ILE A 161 3.21 14.22 -16.18
N LYS A 162 4.13 15.17 -15.99
CA LYS A 162 4.71 15.47 -14.66
C LYS A 162 3.62 15.84 -13.64
N GLU A 163 2.68 16.70 -14.03
CA GLU A 163 1.58 17.15 -13.17
C GLU A 163 0.67 16.00 -12.74
N VAL A 164 0.53 14.97 -13.58
CA VAL A 164 -0.27 13.78 -13.27
C VAL A 164 0.52 12.82 -12.38
N ARG A 165 1.82 12.60 -12.66
CA ARG A 165 2.71 11.75 -11.86
C ARG A 165 2.70 12.11 -10.38
N ASN A 166 2.75 13.40 -10.06
CA ASN A 166 2.74 13.89 -8.67
C ASN A 166 1.48 13.46 -7.89
N GLY A 167 0.36 13.23 -8.58
CA GLY A 167 -0.89 12.75 -7.97
C GLY A 167 -0.97 11.22 -7.78
N LEU A 168 -0.07 10.44 -8.38
CA LEU A 168 -0.10 8.97 -8.36
C LEU A 168 0.42 8.43 -7.01
N SER A 169 0.03 7.20 -6.66
CA SER A 169 0.67 6.47 -5.55
C SER A 169 2.10 6.06 -5.93
N LEU A 170 2.99 5.96 -4.95
CA LEU A 170 4.36 5.50 -5.20
C LEU A 170 4.37 4.08 -5.75
N LYS A 171 3.48 3.21 -5.24
CA LYS A 171 3.32 1.87 -5.81
C LYS A 171 3.01 1.89 -7.30
N LEU A 172 2.07 2.75 -7.74
CA LEU A 172 1.73 2.87 -9.17
C LEU A 172 2.91 3.42 -9.98
N LEU A 173 3.65 4.39 -9.45
CA LEU A 173 4.85 4.92 -10.10
C LEU A 173 5.90 3.82 -10.29
N GLU A 174 6.18 3.01 -9.27
CA GLU A 174 7.13 1.89 -9.42
C GLU A 174 6.67 0.85 -10.45
N MET A 175 5.36 0.59 -10.57
CA MET A 175 4.81 -0.32 -11.57
C MET A 175 4.96 0.27 -12.99
N MET A 176 4.72 1.58 -13.13
CA MET A 176 4.94 2.33 -14.37
C MET A 176 6.40 2.33 -14.78
N ASP A 177 7.33 2.51 -13.83
CA ASP A 177 8.77 2.53 -14.10
C ASP A 177 9.25 1.14 -14.59
N VAL A 178 8.72 0.04 -14.03
CA VAL A 178 9.00 -1.31 -14.55
C VAL A 178 8.54 -1.45 -16.00
N VAL A 179 7.34 -0.96 -16.34
CA VAL A 179 6.85 -0.98 -17.73
C VAL A 179 7.72 -0.13 -18.65
N GLU A 180 8.18 1.02 -18.17
CA GLU A 180 9.05 1.91 -18.94
C GLU A 180 10.39 1.26 -19.27
N HIS A 181 10.96 0.46 -18.35
CA HIS A 181 12.25 -0.20 -18.53
C HIS A 181 12.16 -1.58 -19.20
N GLU A 182 11.15 -2.39 -18.88
CA GLU A 182 11.03 -3.77 -19.36
C GLU A 182 10.09 -3.91 -20.56
N GLY A 183 9.27 -2.88 -20.84
CA GLY A 183 8.32 -2.84 -21.95
C GLY A 183 7.10 -3.75 -21.79
N ASN A 184 6.98 -4.49 -20.67
CA ASN A 184 5.94 -5.48 -20.44
C ASN A 184 5.42 -5.42 -19.00
N TRP A 185 4.21 -5.94 -18.81
CA TRP A 185 3.60 -6.16 -17.50
C TRP A 185 2.68 -7.36 -17.57
N GLY A 186 3.26 -8.56 -17.59
CA GLY A 186 2.54 -9.82 -17.62
C GLY A 186 2.64 -10.54 -16.27
N ALA A 187 2.27 -11.83 -16.27
CA ALA A 187 2.28 -12.64 -15.06
C ALA A 187 3.66 -12.72 -14.38
N ARG A 188 4.74 -12.68 -15.15
CA ARG A 188 6.11 -12.72 -14.63
C ARG A 188 6.44 -11.44 -13.85
N GLU A 189 6.21 -10.28 -14.44
CA GLU A 189 6.51 -8.98 -13.84
C GLU A 189 5.62 -8.72 -12.62
N ILE A 190 4.34 -9.10 -12.71
CA ILE A 190 3.39 -9.02 -11.60
C ILE A 190 3.89 -9.83 -10.39
N ARG A 191 4.26 -11.10 -10.59
CA ARG A 191 4.76 -11.97 -9.50
C ARG A 191 6.11 -11.47 -8.95
N ALA A 192 6.99 -10.97 -9.81
CA ALA A 192 8.28 -10.41 -9.38
C ALA A 192 8.08 -9.15 -8.52
N PHE A 193 7.18 -8.24 -8.96
CA PHE A 193 6.83 -7.05 -8.19
C PHE A 193 6.18 -7.42 -6.86
N GLU A 194 5.24 -8.36 -6.87
CA GLU A 194 4.56 -8.86 -5.67
C GLU A 194 5.57 -9.38 -4.63
N ALA A 195 6.50 -10.24 -5.05
CA ALA A 195 7.53 -10.79 -4.16
C ALA A 195 8.41 -9.68 -3.55
N ARG A 196 8.81 -8.69 -4.36
CA ARG A 196 9.55 -7.52 -3.88
C ARG A 196 8.73 -6.71 -2.88
N ALA A 197 7.45 -6.48 -3.18
CA ALA A 197 6.56 -5.68 -2.36
C ALA A 197 6.28 -6.34 -1.00
N LYS A 198 6.00 -7.64 -1.00
CA LYS A 198 5.82 -8.44 0.24
C LYS A 198 7.08 -8.45 1.09
N ARG A 199 8.27 -8.57 0.46
CA ARG A 199 9.55 -8.47 1.16
C ARG A 199 9.73 -7.10 1.82
N ARG A 200 9.51 -6.01 1.08
CA ARG A 200 9.61 -4.64 1.62
C ARG A 200 8.68 -4.41 2.81
N ILE A 201 7.43 -4.86 2.71
CA ILE A 201 6.47 -4.79 3.84
C ILE A 201 7.00 -5.59 5.04
N LYS A 202 7.48 -6.81 4.82
CA LYS A 202 8.01 -7.68 5.89
C LYS A 202 9.22 -7.06 6.58
N ASP A 203 10.15 -6.49 5.82
CA ASP A 203 11.36 -5.85 6.33
C ASP A 203 11.00 -4.64 7.21
N ALA A 204 10.13 -3.75 6.70
CA ALA A 204 9.64 -2.60 7.44
C ALA A 204 8.93 -3.01 8.75
N LEU A 205 8.09 -4.05 8.72
CA LEU A 205 7.42 -4.55 9.92
C LEU A 205 8.39 -5.15 10.96
N SER A 206 9.60 -5.53 10.55
CA SER A 206 10.64 -6.11 11.40
C SER A 206 11.50 -5.07 12.11
N GLU A 207 11.48 -3.82 11.66
CA GLU A 207 12.22 -2.71 12.28
C GLU A 207 11.66 -2.39 13.68
N ARG A 208 12.55 -2.19 14.66
CA ARG A 208 12.25 -1.95 16.08
C ARG A 208 12.53 -0.51 16.49
#